data_AF-C4G8J5-F1
#
_entry.id   AF-C4G8J5-F1
#
_cell.length_a   1.000
_cell.length_b   1.000
_cell.length_c   1.000
_cell.angle_alpha   90.00
_cell.angle_beta   90.00
_cell.angle_gamma   90.00
#
_symmetry.space_group_name_H-M   'P 1'
#
loop_
_entity.id
_entity.type
_entity.pdbx_description
1 polymer ?
#
loop_
_entity_poly.entity_id
_entity_poly.type
_entity_poly.pdbx_seq_one_letter_code
_entity_poly.pdbx_strand_id
1 'polypeptide(L)' 'MKVADSIHDLRSSAGMNRKEFSEHTGIPLRTLEDWEAGRRQPPEYIPRLISYQLKYEELLQKLQGKKYQDEQQSRD' A
#
# COMPACT_ATOMS: atom_id res chain seq x y z
N MET A 1 17.15 -0.65 9.31
CA MET A 1 16.12 0.32 8.89
C MET A 1 15.17 0.51 10.06
N LYS A 2 14.88 1.74 10.49
CA LYS A 2 13.94 1.95 11.60
C LYS A 2 12.53 1.59 11.11
N VAL A 3 11.79 0.84 11.91
CA VAL A 3 10.44 0.36 11.56
C VAL A 3 9.48 1.53 11.25
N ALA A 4 9.66 2.70 11.86
CA ALA A 4 8.83 3.88 11.60
C ALA A 4 9.03 4.51 10.21
N ASP A 5 10.24 4.42 9.62
CA ASP A 5 10.51 4.95 8.27
C ASP A 5 9.65 4.22 7.22
N SER A 6 9.21 2.99 7.53
CA SER A 6 8.48 2.16 6.59
C SER A 6 7.05 2.62 6.29
N ILE A 7 6.30 3.19 7.25
CA ILE A 7 4.88 3.51 7.00
C ILE A 7 4.74 4.75 6.11
N HIS A 8 5.56 5.78 6.36
CA HIS A 8 5.59 6.96 5.53
C HIS A 8 6.03 6.62 4.09
N ASP A 9 7.06 5.80 3.94
CA ASP A 9 7.59 5.39 2.64
C ASP A 9 6.58 4.53 1.88
N LEU A 10 5.93 3.56 2.55
CA LEU A 10 4.89 2.72 1.96
C LEU A 10 3.73 3.58 1.44
N ARG A 11 3.22 4.51 2.26
CA ARG A 11 2.14 5.41 1.85
C ARG A 11 2.56 6.30 0.68
N SER A 12 3.76 6.87 0.74
CA SER A 12 4.27 7.75 -0.31
C SER A 12 4.47 6.98 -1.63
N SER A 13 4.95 5.74 -1.56
CA SER A 13 5.09 4.87 -2.73
C SER A 13 3.75 4.49 -3.36
N ALA A 14 2.69 4.40 -2.55
CA ALA A 14 1.33 4.18 -3.02
C ALA A 14 0.67 5.45 -3.59
N GLY A 15 1.31 6.62 -3.48
CA GLY A 15 0.76 7.89 -3.95
C GLY A 15 -0.45 8.38 -3.15
N MET A 16 -0.66 7.87 -1.94
CA MET A 16 -1.85 8.16 -1.13
C MET A 16 -1.58 9.25 -0.09
N ASN A 17 -2.55 10.11 0.16
CA ASN A 17 -2.57 10.95 1.34
C ASN A 17 -2.96 10.12 2.59
N ARG A 18 -2.82 10.68 3.80
CA ARG A 18 -3.05 9.91 5.05
C ARG A 18 -4.49 9.43 5.20
N LYS A 19 -5.47 10.19 4.70
CA LYS A 19 -6.89 9.83 4.77
C LYS A 19 -7.17 8.65 3.84
N GLU A 20 -6.73 8.73 2.59
CA GLU A 20 -6.83 7.63 1.62
C GLU A 20 -6.14 6.37 2.13
N PHE A 21 -4.94 6.50 2.69
CA PHE A 21 -4.20 5.37 3.23
C PHE A 21 -4.89 4.74 4.46
N SER A 22 -5.53 5.56 5.29
CA SER A 22 -6.36 5.09 6.42
C SER A 22 -7.56 4.29 5.93
N GLU A 23 -8.30 4.82 4.96
CA GLU A 23 -9.46 4.15 4.36
C GLU A 23 -9.03 2.85 3.66
N HIS A 24 -7.88 2.87 2.97
CA HIS A 24 -7.35 1.75 2.22
C HIS A 24 -6.83 0.60 3.10
N THR A 25 -6.11 0.91 4.17
CA THR A 25 -5.52 -0.09 5.08
C THR A 25 -6.45 -0.48 6.23
N GLY A 26 -7.50 0.30 6.49
CA GLY A 26 -8.37 0.17 7.66
C GLY A 26 -7.72 0.61 8.97
N ILE A 27 -6.49 1.14 8.94
CA ILE A 27 -5.80 1.65 10.13
C ILE A 27 -6.32 3.06 10.42
N PRO A 28 -6.73 3.38 11.66
CA PRO A 28 -7.23 4.70 11.98
C PRO A 28 -6.24 5.81 11.65
N LEU A 29 -6.71 6.92 11.09
CA LEU A 29 -5.89 8.06 10.67
C LEU A 29 -4.92 8.53 11.76
N ARG A 30 -5.41 8.65 13.01
CA ARG A 30 -4.59 9.07 14.15
C ARG A 30 -3.47 8.08 14.49
N THR A 31 -3.68 6.80 14.24
CA THR A 31 -2.65 5.76 14.42
C THR A 31 -1.53 5.93 13.39
N LEU A 32 -1.87 6.19 12.12
CA LEU A 32 -0.89 6.49 11.08
C LEU A 32 -0.10 7.76 11.40
N GLU A 33 -0.78 8.81 11.87
CA GLU A 33 -0.12 10.05 12.30
C GLU A 33 0.86 9.82 13.46
N ASP A 34 0.48 9.01 14.45
CA ASP A 34 1.35 8.68 15.59
C ASP A 34 2.58 7.86 15.14
N TRP A 35 2.41 6.94 14.20
CA TRP A 35 3.51 6.15 13.65
C TRP A 35 4.46 6.99 12.79
N GLU A 36 3.93 7.77 11.84
CA GLU A 36 4.74 8.64 10.98
C GLU A 36 5.47 9.74 11.77
N ALA A 37 4.88 10.24 12.86
CA ALA A 37 5.52 11.21 13.73
C ALA A 37 6.49 10.58 14.75
N GLY A 38 6.66 9.25 14.73
CA GLY A 38 7.52 8.52 15.68
C GLY A 38 7.03 8.56 17.14
N ARG A 39 5.80 9.02 17.40
CA ARG A 39 5.18 9.03 18.74
C ARG A 39 4.88 7.61 19.23
N ARG A 40 4.63 6.69 18.31
CA ARG A 40 4.44 5.26 18.55
C ARG A 40 5.19 4.46 17.50
N GLN A 41 5.69 3.28 17.87
CA GLN A 41 6.23 2.32 16.92
C GLN A 41 5.11 1.34 16.52
N PRO A 42 4.87 1.11 15.22
CA PRO A 42 3.99 0.01 14.82
C PRO A 42 4.61 -1.33 15.23
N PRO A 43 3.79 -2.36 15.50
CA PRO A 43 4.30 -3.73 15.60
C PRO A 43 5.12 -4.10 14.35
N GLU A 44 6.22 -4.82 14.53
CA GLU A 44 7.21 -5.08 13.46
C GLU A 44 6.60 -5.73 12.20
N TYR A 45 5.54 -6.52 12.36
CA TYR A 45 4.87 -7.19 11.26
C TYR A 45 3.96 -6.28 10.43
N ILE A 46 3.53 -5.12 10.95
CA ILE A 46 2.55 -4.26 10.27
C ILE A 46 3.09 -3.69 8.95
N PRO A 47 4.29 -3.09 8.88
CA PRO A 47 4.84 -2.63 7.61
C PRO A 47 4.95 -3.73 6.55
N ARG A 48 5.33 -4.94 6.99
CA ARG A 48 5.42 -6.10 6.11
C ARG A 48 4.06 -6.48 5.53
N LEU A 49 3.00 -6.49 6.34
CA LEU A 49 1.65 -6.81 5.88
C LEU A 49 1.12 -5.76 4.89
N ILE A 50 1.31 -4.47 5.19
CA ILE A 50 0.93 -3.39 4.27
C ILE A 50 1.69 -3.52 2.95
N SER A 51 3.00 -3.81 3.00
CA SER A 51 3.80 -4.04 1.80
C SER A 51 3.28 -5.21 0.95
N TYR A 52 2.86 -6.31 1.58
CA TYR A 52 2.26 -7.43 0.86
C TYR A 52 0.92 -7.07 0.23
N GLN A 53 0.07 -6.33 0.92
CA GLN A 53 -1.21 -5.86 0.37
C GLN A 53 -0.98 -5.03 -0.90
N LEU A 54 -0.12 -4.00 -0.83
CA LEU A 54 0.15 -3.12 -1.97
C LEU A 54 0.75 -3.88 -3.17
N LYS A 55 1.71 -4.78 -2.93
CA LYS A 55 2.32 -5.61 -3.99
C LYS A 55 1.31 -6.56 -4.63
N TYR A 56 0.40 -7.12 -3.84
CA TYR A 56 -0.64 -8.01 -4.33
C TYR A 56 -1.62 -7.27 -5.24
N GLU A 57 -2.04 -6.07 -4.84
CA GLU A 57 -2.91 -5.21 -5.65
C GLU A 57 -2.24 -4.78 -6.96
N GLU A 58 -0.96 -4.39 -6.93
CA GLU A 58 -0.19 -4.06 -8.13
C GLU A 58 -0.12 -5.26 -9.09
N LEU A 59 0.09 -6.47 -8.56
CA LEU A 59 0.10 -7.70 -9.36
C LEU A 59 -1.26 -7.97 -9.99
N LEU A 60 -2.36 -7.81 -9.24
CA LEU A 60 -3.71 -8.00 -9.76
C LEU A 60 -4.02 -7.00 -10.89
N GLN A 61 -3.62 -5.74 -10.75
CA GLN A 61 -3.78 -4.74 -11.81
C GLN A 61 -3.02 -5.11 -13.07
N LYS A 62 -1.76 -5.58 -12.95
CA LYS A 62 -0.97 -6.05 -14.09
C LYS A 62 -1.59 -7.26 -14.78
N LEU A 63 -2.12 -8.22 -14.02
CA LEU A 63 -2.78 -9.41 -14.55
C LEU A 63 -4.07 -9.06 -15.29
N GLN A 64 -4.87 -8.14 -14.75
CA GLN A 64 -6.07 -7.64 -15.42
C GLN A 64 -5.71 -6.91 -16.72
N GLY A 65 -4.75 -5.98 -16.67
CA GLY A 65 -4.28 -5.24 -17.85
C GLY A 65 -3.77 -6.16 -18.95
N LYS A 66 -3.02 -7.22 -18.60
CA LYS A 66 -2.54 -8.21 -19.56
C LYS A 66 -3.69 -8.98 -20.23
N LYS A 67 -4.69 -9.42 -19.47
CA LYS A 67 -5.87 -10.10 -20.03
C LYS A 67 -6.60 -9.22 -21.06
N TYR A 68 -6.80 -7.93 -20.77
CA TYR A 68 -7.42 -7.01 -21.72
C TYR A 68 -6.61 -6.88 -23.02
N GLN A 69 -5.28 -6.80 -22.94
CA GLN A 69 -4.41 -6.71 -24.13
C GLN A 69 -4.45 -7.97 -24.99
N ASP A 70 -4.39 -9.14 -24.35
CA ASP A 70 -4.44 -10.45 -25.02
C ASP A 70 -5.80 -10.68 -25.73
N GLU A 71 -6.90 -10.26 -25.09
CA GLU A 71 -8.26 -10.32 -25.66
C GLU A 71 -8.46 -9.33 -26.83
N GLN A 72 -7.83 -8.16 -26.79
CA GLN A 72 -7.91 -7.17 -27.87
C GLN A 72 -7.17 -7.65 -29.12
N GLN A 73 -5.99 -8.27 -28.96
CA GLN A 73 -5.17 -8.80 -30.07
C GLN A 73 -5.75 -10.07 -30.71
N SER A 74 -6.66 -10.77 -30.03
CA SER A 74 -7.29 -11.99 -30.55
C SER A 74 -8.56 -11.71 -31.39
N ARG A 75 -8.97 -10.44 -31.50
CA ARG A 75 -10.18 -10.02 -32.22
C ARG A 75 -9.88 -9.39 -33.60
N ASP A 76 -8.61 -9.19 -33.92
CA ASP A 76 -8.09 -8.75 -35.23
C ASP A 76 -7.49 -9.92 -36.01
#